data_AF-A0A1G9F631-F1
#
_entry.id   AF-A0A1G9F631-F1
#
_cell.length_a   1.000
_cell.length_b   1.000
_cell.length_c   1.000
_cell.angle_alpha   90.00
_cell.angle_beta   90.00
_cell.angle_gamma   90.00
#
_symmetry.space_group_name_H-M   'P 1'
#
loop_
_entity.id
_entity.type
_entity.pdbx_description
1 polymer ?
#
loop_
_entity_poly.entity_id
_entity_poly.type
_entity_poly.pdbx_seq_one_letter_code
_entity_poly.pdbx_strand_id
1 'polypeptide(L)'
;MGSERAAGQEPTGLGIEMLPVAMAGLRAELSEARGLARELAGMTPAQADSAWCDQLEDEYQDVGAAHAEMVRQLARWRLDHPHAPGLDELAELVADVEPVRHALLRQLALLRCARGTSGTRVLPGRPPATLIRDEPQWTYSPDCAPRALHVWREGDTHLVAIVATESPEGGVPVDAVAARLRAEYPDSEIELFAWTPSAVPGGGDRFDRFDRENPPTAEQVCTHDVIDRLGAGHRYRCRCQS
;
A
#
# COMPACT_ATOMS: atom_id res chain seq x y z
N MET A 1 -0.68 -19.72 -61.54
CA MET A 1 0.18 -20.44 -60.58
C MET A 1 1.39 -19.57 -60.31
N GLY A 2 1.51 -19.04 -59.11
CA GLY A 2 2.59 -18.15 -58.68
C GLY A 2 2.36 -17.80 -57.23
N SER A 3 2.89 -18.66 -56.35
CA SER A 3 2.81 -18.58 -54.91
C SER A 3 4.04 -17.83 -54.40
N GLU A 4 3.89 -16.58 -53.98
CA GLU A 4 4.90 -15.90 -53.16
C GLU A 4 4.29 -15.68 -51.77
N ARG A 5 4.52 -16.67 -50.91
CA ARG A 5 4.55 -16.47 -49.47
C ARG A 5 5.84 -15.71 -49.17
N ALA A 6 5.73 -14.43 -48.83
CA ALA A 6 6.80 -13.72 -48.15
C ALA A 6 6.94 -14.32 -46.74
N ALA A 7 7.93 -15.20 -46.62
CA ALA A 7 8.46 -15.69 -45.37
C ALA A 7 9.34 -14.62 -44.72
N GLY A 8 9.42 -14.67 -43.39
CA GLY A 8 10.59 -14.21 -42.66
C GLY A 8 10.63 -12.71 -42.38
N GLN A 9 9.81 -12.27 -41.42
CA GLN A 9 10.25 -11.21 -40.51
C GLN A 9 10.41 -11.87 -39.14
N GLU A 10 11.57 -12.48 -38.93
CA GLU A 10 12.05 -12.81 -37.58
C GLU A 10 12.09 -11.50 -36.77
N PRO A 11 11.58 -11.48 -35.53
CA PRO A 11 11.77 -10.34 -34.66
C PRO A 11 13.27 -10.25 -34.35
N THR A 12 13.94 -9.32 -35.03
CA THR A 12 15.36 -8.99 -34.86
C THR A 12 15.67 -8.73 -33.39
N GLY A 13 16.42 -9.63 -32.77
CA GLY A 13 17.63 -9.42 -31.94
C GLY A 13 17.78 -8.19 -31.02
N LEU A 14 16.73 -7.47 -30.66
CA LEU A 14 16.83 -6.18 -29.94
C LEU A 14 16.76 -6.31 -28.40
N GLY A 15 16.57 -7.51 -27.85
CA GLY A 15 16.38 -7.70 -26.40
C GLY A 15 17.65 -7.98 -25.59
N ILE A 16 18.63 -8.69 -26.15
CA ILE A 16 19.76 -9.25 -25.38
C ILE A 16 20.94 -8.27 -25.33
N GLU A 17 21.20 -7.50 -26.39
CA GLU A 17 22.33 -6.56 -26.43
C GLU A 17 22.11 -5.32 -25.55
N MET A 18 20.85 -4.96 -25.31
CA MET A 18 20.46 -3.84 -24.45
C MET A 18 20.35 -4.22 -22.97
N LEU A 19 20.38 -5.52 -22.65
CA LEU A 19 20.21 -6.03 -21.29
C LEU A 19 21.30 -5.52 -20.33
N PRO A 20 22.61 -5.53 -20.66
CA PRO A 20 23.64 -4.99 -19.78
C PRO A 20 23.45 -3.49 -19.50
N VAL A 21 22.99 -2.72 -20.48
CA VAL A 21 22.71 -1.28 -20.34
C VAL A 21 21.49 -1.06 -19.44
N ALA A 22 20.41 -1.82 -19.65
CA ALA A 22 19.21 -1.75 -18.83
C ALA A 22 19.50 -2.14 -17.37
N MET A 23 20.29 -3.20 -17.14
CA MET A 23 20.72 -3.60 -15.80
C MET A 23 21.60 -2.56 -15.13
N ALA A 24 22.49 -1.89 -15.88
CA ALA A 24 23.30 -0.79 -15.34
C ALA A 24 22.43 0.41 -14.93
N GLY A 25 21.41 0.74 -15.74
CA GLY A 25 20.41 1.75 -15.41
C GLY A 25 19.66 1.41 -14.12
N LEU A 26 19.09 0.20 -14.04
CA LEU A 26 18.35 -0.27 -12.85
C LEU A 26 19.22 -0.27 -11.59
N ARG A 27 20.49 -0.62 -11.69
CA ARG A 27 21.44 -0.53 -10.56
C ARG A 27 21.66 0.90 -10.09
N ALA A 28 21.81 1.83 -11.03
CA ALA A 28 21.99 3.24 -10.70
C ALA A 28 20.75 3.77 -9.97
N GLU A 29 19.55 3.52 -10.52
CA GLU A 29 18.28 3.89 -9.90
C GLU A 29 18.10 3.29 -8.50
N LEU A 30 18.39 2.00 -8.33
CA LEU A 30 18.35 1.34 -7.02
C LEU A 30 19.36 1.95 -6.04
N SER A 31 20.56 2.30 -6.50
CA SER A 31 21.59 2.92 -5.67
C SER A 31 21.17 4.31 -5.22
N GLU A 32 20.60 5.11 -6.12
CA GLU A 32 20.06 6.44 -5.83
C GLU A 32 18.90 6.36 -4.84
N ALA A 33 17.92 5.48 -5.10
CA ALA A 33 16.77 5.27 -4.23
C ALA A 33 17.18 4.80 -2.82
N ARG A 34 18.18 3.92 -2.70
CA ARG A 34 18.77 3.51 -1.41
C ARG A 34 19.48 4.67 -0.72
N GLY A 35 20.19 5.51 -1.47
CA GLY A 35 20.83 6.73 -0.94
C GLY A 35 19.79 7.66 -0.34
N LEU A 36 18.71 7.91 -1.09
CA LEU A 36 17.61 8.77 -0.68
C LEU A 36 16.86 8.21 0.55
N ALA A 37 16.63 6.90 0.61
CA ALA A 37 16.03 6.26 1.79
C ALA A 37 16.84 6.52 3.06
N ARG A 38 18.17 6.48 2.97
CA ARG A 38 19.07 6.76 4.10
C ARG A 38 19.08 8.24 4.46
N GLU A 39 19.04 9.11 3.47
CA GLU A 39 18.97 10.56 3.68
C GLU A 39 17.69 10.94 4.43
N LEU A 40 16.54 10.45 3.97
CA LEU A 40 15.26 10.66 4.64
C LEU A 40 15.24 10.08 6.06
N ALA A 41 15.83 8.92 6.28
CA ALA A 41 15.94 8.34 7.62
C ALA A 41 16.80 9.17 8.59
N GLY A 42 17.77 9.92 8.08
CA GLY A 42 18.59 10.86 8.85
C GLY A 42 17.99 12.26 8.98
N MET A 43 16.89 12.54 8.28
CA MET A 43 16.27 13.86 8.21
C MET A 43 15.39 14.12 9.42
N THR A 44 15.53 15.30 10.01
CA THR A 44 14.58 15.74 11.06
C THR A 44 13.31 16.31 10.43
N PRO A 45 12.16 16.28 11.12
CA PRO A 45 10.91 16.84 10.62
C PRO A 45 11.00 18.33 10.24
N ALA A 46 11.91 19.08 10.86
CA ALA A 46 12.16 20.49 10.58
C ALA A 46 12.96 20.73 9.29
N GLN A 47 13.72 19.73 8.83
CA GLN A 47 14.49 19.78 7.58
C GLN A 47 13.69 19.30 6.37
N ALA A 48 12.67 18.48 6.58
CA ALA A 48 11.84 17.92 5.53
C ALA A 48 10.90 18.99 4.94
N ASP A 49 11.19 19.45 3.72
CA ASP A 49 10.26 20.26 2.94
C ASP A 49 9.03 19.41 2.56
N SER A 50 7.83 19.88 2.96
CA SER A 50 6.57 19.22 2.64
C SER A 50 6.38 19.02 1.15
N ALA A 51 6.61 20.05 0.34
CA ALA A 51 6.29 19.98 -1.08
C ALA A 51 7.21 18.98 -1.79
N TRP A 52 8.47 18.91 -1.37
CA TRP A 52 9.43 17.95 -1.89
C TRP A 52 9.12 16.51 -1.43
N CYS A 53 8.85 16.29 -0.15
CA CYS A 53 8.45 14.98 0.36
C CYS A 53 7.17 14.48 -0.31
N ASP A 54 6.24 15.39 -0.54
CA ASP A 54 5.00 15.13 -1.25
C ASP A 54 5.29 14.69 -2.68
N GLN A 55 6.02 15.49 -3.47
CA GLN A 55 6.41 15.14 -4.83
C GLN A 55 7.12 13.78 -4.91
N LEU A 56 8.02 13.51 -3.96
CA LEU A 56 8.75 12.25 -3.94
C LEU A 56 7.83 11.04 -3.67
N GLU A 57 6.82 11.22 -2.83
CA GLU A 57 5.81 10.20 -2.60
C GLU A 57 5.01 9.92 -3.88
N ASP A 58 4.60 10.96 -4.62
CA ASP A 58 3.92 10.85 -5.91
C ASP A 58 4.75 10.01 -6.91
N GLU A 59 6.03 10.37 -7.08
CA GLU A 59 6.94 9.70 -8.02
C GLU A 59 7.10 8.20 -7.69
N TYR A 60 7.29 7.85 -6.42
CA TYR A 60 7.52 6.46 -6.01
C TYR A 60 6.25 5.61 -5.90
N GLN A 61 5.06 6.22 -5.90
CA GLN A 61 3.81 5.48 -6.09
C GLN A 61 3.65 5.04 -7.56
N ASP A 62 3.88 5.94 -8.51
CA ASP A 62 3.78 5.64 -9.95
C ASP A 62 4.80 4.57 -10.39
N VAL A 63 6.01 4.63 -9.83
CA VAL A 63 7.05 3.60 -10.05
C VAL A 63 6.57 2.20 -9.63
N GLY A 64 5.72 2.09 -8.60
CA GLY A 64 5.20 0.79 -8.14
C GLY A 64 4.35 0.07 -9.19
N ALA A 65 3.49 0.79 -9.90
CA ALA A 65 2.66 0.22 -10.96
C ALA A 65 3.49 -0.23 -12.17
N ALA A 66 4.47 0.60 -12.57
CA ALA A 66 5.41 0.28 -13.62
C ALA A 66 6.29 -0.94 -13.26
N HIS A 67 6.75 -1.00 -12.01
CA HIS A 67 7.53 -2.11 -11.48
C HIS A 67 6.73 -3.43 -11.48
N ALA A 68 5.47 -3.41 -11.04
CA ALA A 68 4.62 -4.59 -11.07
C ALA A 68 4.41 -5.13 -12.49
N GLU A 69 4.32 -4.26 -13.50
CA GLU A 69 4.29 -4.67 -14.90
C GLU A 69 5.63 -5.24 -15.36
N MET A 70 6.75 -4.63 -14.99
CA MET A 70 8.09 -5.15 -15.29
C MET A 70 8.29 -6.57 -14.72
N VAL A 71 7.85 -6.83 -13.48
CA VAL A 71 7.87 -8.16 -12.86
C VAL A 71 7.08 -9.17 -13.69
N ARG A 72 5.86 -8.81 -14.14
CA ARG A 72 5.03 -9.68 -14.99
C ARG A 72 5.65 -9.94 -16.36
N GLN A 73 6.27 -8.94 -16.96
CA GLN A 73 6.98 -9.08 -18.24
C GLN A 73 8.20 -9.99 -18.09
N LEU A 74 8.99 -9.80 -17.04
CA LEU A 74 10.14 -10.65 -16.75
C LEU A 74 9.71 -12.10 -16.50
N ALA A 75 8.68 -12.32 -15.70
CA ALA A 75 8.15 -13.66 -15.45
C ALA A 75 7.72 -14.38 -16.73
N ARG A 76 7.05 -13.68 -17.66
CA ARG A 76 6.70 -14.22 -18.98
C ARG A 76 7.95 -14.53 -19.81
N TRP A 77 8.88 -13.58 -19.88
CA TRP A 77 10.09 -13.73 -20.68
C TRP A 77 10.97 -14.90 -20.22
N ARG A 78 11.03 -15.16 -18.90
CA ARG A 78 11.72 -16.30 -18.29
C ARG A 78 11.22 -17.66 -18.78
N LEU A 79 9.92 -17.76 -19.09
CA LEU A 79 9.33 -19.01 -19.61
C LEU A 79 9.81 -19.29 -21.03
N ASP A 80 9.93 -18.25 -21.84
CA ASP A 80 10.33 -18.35 -23.25
C ASP A 80 11.85 -18.46 -23.42
N HIS A 81 12.64 -17.95 -22.47
CA HIS A 81 14.11 -17.84 -22.55
C HIS A 81 14.83 -18.28 -21.26
N PRO A 82 14.63 -19.52 -20.76
CA PRO A 82 15.10 -19.95 -19.44
C PRO A 82 16.62 -19.99 -19.28
N HIS A 83 17.37 -19.97 -20.39
CA HIS A 83 18.84 -20.05 -20.39
C HIS A 83 19.49 -18.74 -20.88
N ALA A 84 18.74 -17.63 -20.93
CA ALA A 84 19.30 -16.36 -21.35
C ALA A 84 20.37 -15.86 -20.36
N PRO A 85 21.55 -15.44 -20.84
CA PRO A 85 22.60 -14.92 -19.96
C PRO A 85 22.14 -13.62 -19.27
N GLY A 86 22.47 -13.47 -17.98
CA GLY A 86 22.11 -12.29 -17.17
C GLY A 86 20.67 -12.27 -16.65
N LEU A 87 19.88 -13.31 -16.92
CA LEU A 87 18.47 -13.38 -16.51
C LEU A 87 18.27 -13.45 -14.98
N ASP A 88 19.08 -14.25 -14.28
CA ASP A 88 18.98 -14.36 -12.82
C ASP A 88 19.39 -13.05 -12.15
N GLU A 89 20.44 -12.40 -12.67
CA GLU A 89 20.92 -11.10 -12.21
C GLU A 89 19.87 -9.99 -12.42
N LEU A 90 19.18 -9.98 -13.57
CA LEU A 90 18.04 -9.08 -13.80
C LEU A 90 16.89 -9.39 -12.82
N ALA A 91 16.58 -10.65 -12.57
CA ALA A 91 15.53 -11.04 -11.64
C ALA A 91 15.83 -10.60 -10.20
N GLU A 92 17.08 -10.71 -9.75
CA GLU A 92 17.53 -10.20 -8.45
C GLU A 92 17.38 -8.68 -8.37
N LEU A 93 17.81 -7.94 -9.39
CA LEU A 93 17.68 -6.48 -9.42
C LEU A 93 16.21 -6.03 -9.40
N VAL A 94 15.34 -6.69 -10.17
CA VAL A 94 13.91 -6.39 -10.17
C VAL A 94 13.30 -6.71 -8.80
N ALA A 95 13.68 -7.84 -8.17
CA ALA A 95 13.22 -8.19 -6.84
C ALA A 95 13.61 -7.15 -5.76
N ASP A 96 14.72 -6.43 -5.95
CA ASP A 96 15.21 -5.39 -5.05
C ASP A 96 14.45 -4.06 -5.12
N VAL A 97 13.70 -3.78 -6.20
CA VAL A 97 13.00 -2.50 -6.40
C VAL A 97 11.91 -2.29 -5.36
N GLU A 98 11.05 -3.29 -5.15
CA GLU A 98 9.89 -3.16 -4.26
C GLU A 98 10.28 -2.92 -2.79
N PRO A 99 11.25 -3.66 -2.20
CA PRO A 99 11.74 -3.37 -0.86
C PRO A 99 12.30 -1.96 -0.70
N VAL A 100 13.05 -1.45 -1.69
CA VAL A 100 13.62 -0.10 -1.63
C VAL A 100 12.53 0.96 -1.72
N ARG A 101 11.57 0.79 -2.63
CA ARG A 101 10.39 1.65 -2.75
C ARG A 101 9.59 1.72 -1.45
N HIS A 102 9.32 0.56 -0.83
CA HIS A 102 8.65 0.50 0.46
C HIS A 102 9.43 1.17 1.58
N ALA A 103 10.76 0.99 1.63
CA ALA A 103 11.60 1.67 2.62
C ALA A 103 11.52 3.20 2.49
N LEU A 104 11.53 3.72 1.27
CA LEU A 104 11.39 5.15 0.97
C LEU A 104 10.04 5.70 1.43
N LEU A 105 8.95 5.09 0.96
CA LEU A 105 7.59 5.51 1.30
C LEU A 105 7.34 5.46 2.81
N ARG A 106 7.92 4.47 3.50
CA ARG A 106 7.86 4.39 4.96
C ARG A 106 8.55 5.58 5.64
N GLN A 107 9.74 5.99 5.18
CA GLN A 107 10.42 7.17 5.77
C GLN A 107 9.61 8.46 5.54
N LEU A 108 9.04 8.63 4.35
CA LEU A 108 8.17 9.77 4.06
C LEU A 108 6.94 9.80 4.96
N ALA A 109 6.28 8.65 5.15
CA ALA A 109 5.13 8.56 6.05
C ALA A 109 5.50 8.87 7.51
N LEU A 110 6.67 8.43 7.98
CA LEU A 110 7.18 8.78 9.32
C LEU A 110 7.43 10.29 9.47
N LEU A 111 8.00 10.95 8.46
CA LEU A 111 8.22 12.39 8.46
C LEU A 111 6.90 13.16 8.47
N ARG A 112 5.92 12.77 7.64
CA ARG A 112 4.56 13.37 7.63
C ARG A 112 3.87 13.20 8.98
N CYS A 113 3.96 12.00 9.55
CA CYS A 113 3.45 11.68 10.87
C CYS A 113 4.06 12.54 11.98
N ALA A 114 5.40 12.69 12.01
CA ALA A 114 6.09 13.52 12.98
C ALA A 114 5.71 15.01 12.89
N ARG A 115 5.24 15.46 11.73
CA ARG A 115 4.74 16.82 11.48
C ARG A 115 3.24 16.98 11.77
N GLY A 116 2.55 15.90 12.13
CA GLY A 116 1.11 15.91 12.34
C GLY A 116 0.29 16.09 11.06
N THR A 117 0.86 15.75 9.90
CA THR A 117 0.21 15.90 8.58
C THR A 117 -0.25 14.56 7.99
N SER A 118 -0.24 13.47 8.76
CA SER A 118 -0.82 12.20 8.29
C SER A 118 -2.33 12.34 8.05
N GLY A 119 -2.79 11.85 6.90
CA GLY A 119 -4.19 11.86 6.47
C GLY A 119 -4.79 13.24 6.28
N THR A 120 -4.00 14.30 6.17
CA THR A 120 -4.49 15.63 5.78
C THR A 120 -4.76 15.72 4.27
N ARG A 121 -4.21 14.77 3.50
CA ARG A 121 -4.44 14.57 2.07
C ARG A 121 -4.55 13.08 1.78
N VAL A 122 -5.27 12.73 0.72
CA VAL A 122 -5.23 11.39 0.14
C VAL A 122 -3.90 11.24 -0.60
N LEU A 123 -3.22 10.11 -0.42
CA LEU A 123 -1.97 9.85 -1.14
C LEU A 123 -2.24 9.71 -2.66
N PRO A 124 -1.39 10.29 -3.52
CA PRO A 124 -1.51 10.18 -4.97
C PRO A 124 -1.39 8.73 -5.45
N GLY A 125 -1.98 8.46 -6.61
CA GLY A 125 -2.11 7.11 -7.16
C GLY A 125 -3.18 6.26 -6.48
N ARG A 126 -3.83 6.74 -5.41
CA ARG A 126 -4.98 6.07 -4.78
C ARG A 126 -6.29 6.77 -5.12
N PRO A 127 -7.36 6.01 -5.42
CA PRO A 127 -8.69 6.61 -5.55
C PRO A 127 -9.07 7.25 -4.20
N PRO A 128 -9.69 8.44 -4.20
CA PRO A 128 -10.09 9.09 -2.96
C PRO A 128 -11.09 8.22 -2.21
N ALA A 129 -10.73 7.83 -0.99
CA ALA A 129 -11.64 7.12 -0.11
C ALA A 129 -12.77 8.07 0.32
N THR A 130 -14.02 7.66 0.12
CA THR A 130 -15.18 8.45 0.56
C THR A 130 -15.81 7.78 1.76
N LEU A 131 -15.99 8.52 2.85
CA LEU A 131 -16.76 8.04 4.00
C LEU A 131 -18.23 7.93 3.62
N ILE A 132 -18.74 6.71 3.50
CA ILE A 132 -20.14 6.43 3.13
C ILE A 132 -21.01 6.11 4.36
N ARG A 133 -20.39 5.83 5.51
CA ARG A 133 -21.08 5.54 6.77
C ARG A 133 -20.28 6.03 7.96
N ASP A 134 -20.93 6.76 8.86
CA ASP A 134 -20.37 7.29 10.10
C ASP A 134 -21.38 7.05 11.23
N GLU A 135 -21.26 5.89 11.89
CA GLU A 135 -22.21 5.47 12.91
C GLU A 135 -21.54 5.32 14.26
N PRO A 136 -21.70 6.28 15.19
CA PRO A 136 -21.08 6.22 16.51
C PRO A 136 -21.70 5.17 17.44
N GLN A 137 -22.87 4.63 17.09
CA GLN A 137 -23.63 3.66 17.89
C GLN A 137 -24.15 2.49 17.04
N TRP A 138 -23.26 1.86 16.28
CA TRP A 138 -23.58 0.68 15.48
C TRP A 138 -23.52 -0.60 16.31
N THR A 139 -24.54 -1.44 16.20
CA THR A 139 -24.57 -2.79 16.78
C THR A 139 -24.55 -3.78 15.63
N TYR A 140 -23.80 -4.89 15.72
CA TYR A 140 -23.86 -5.98 14.73
C TYR A 140 -24.95 -7.02 15.07
N SER A 141 -25.33 -7.11 16.36
CA SER A 141 -26.44 -7.91 16.89
C SER A 141 -27.16 -7.11 17.99
N PRO A 142 -28.48 -7.29 18.19
CA PRO A 142 -29.25 -6.57 19.22
C PRO A 142 -28.73 -6.75 20.64
N ASP A 143 -28.09 -7.88 20.93
CA ASP A 143 -27.60 -8.23 22.26
C ASP A 143 -26.19 -7.69 22.56
N CYS A 144 -25.62 -6.94 21.62
CA CYS A 144 -24.24 -6.47 21.71
C CYS A 144 -24.18 -4.97 21.98
N ALA A 145 -23.17 -4.56 22.75
CA ALA A 145 -22.94 -3.15 23.02
C ALA A 145 -22.67 -2.37 21.71
N PRO A 146 -23.22 -1.14 21.60
CA PRO A 146 -23.02 -0.30 20.43
C PRO A 146 -21.57 0.17 20.34
N ARG A 147 -21.05 0.26 19.11
CA ARG A 147 -19.67 0.63 18.78
C ARG A 147 -19.65 1.61 17.62
N ALA A 148 -18.59 2.41 17.52
CA ALA A 148 -18.41 3.23 16.33
C ALA A 148 -18.07 2.34 15.12
N LEU A 149 -18.75 2.55 13.99
CA LEU A 149 -18.46 1.98 12.69
C LEU A 149 -18.27 3.11 11.69
N HIS A 150 -17.12 3.13 11.03
CA HIS A 150 -16.89 3.95 9.85
C HIS A 150 -16.71 3.04 8.64
N VAL A 151 -17.42 3.31 7.54
CA VAL A 151 -17.24 2.59 6.27
C VAL A 151 -16.80 3.58 5.21
N TRP A 152 -15.63 3.31 4.65
CA TRP A 152 -15.03 4.08 3.58
C TRP A 152 -15.11 3.29 2.28
N ARG A 153 -15.38 3.98 1.18
CA ARG A 153 -15.40 3.40 -0.16
C ARG A 153 -14.17 3.84 -0.92
N GLU A 154 -13.41 2.87 -1.43
CA GLU A 154 -12.26 3.07 -2.32
C GLU A 154 -12.59 2.51 -3.72
N GLY A 155 -12.75 3.39 -4.70
CA GLY A 155 -13.25 2.97 -6.01
C GLY A 155 -14.68 2.42 -5.95
N ASP A 156 -15.04 1.55 -6.87
CA ASP A 156 -16.45 1.11 -7.02
C ASP A 156 -16.79 -0.15 -6.22
N THR A 157 -15.81 -1.01 -5.94
CA THR A 157 -16.05 -2.36 -5.39
C THR A 157 -15.30 -2.65 -4.10
N HIS A 158 -14.51 -1.71 -3.56
CA HIS A 158 -13.70 -1.95 -2.36
C HIS A 158 -14.18 -1.06 -1.20
N LEU A 159 -14.40 -1.69 -0.05
CA LEU A 159 -14.82 -1.04 1.19
C LEU A 159 -13.79 -1.28 2.29
N VAL A 160 -13.44 -0.21 3.00
CA VAL A 160 -12.64 -0.26 4.22
C VAL A 160 -13.56 0.01 5.40
N ALA A 161 -13.78 -1.00 6.22
CA ALA A 161 -14.60 -0.91 7.43
C ALA A 161 -13.70 -0.78 8.66
N ILE A 162 -13.95 0.25 9.48
CA ILE A 162 -13.23 0.51 10.72
C ILE A 162 -14.22 0.44 11.88
N VAL A 163 -14.01 -0.50 12.79
CA VAL A 163 -14.88 -0.73 13.95
C VAL A 163 -14.12 -0.45 15.25
N ALA A 164 -14.70 0.37 16.11
CA ALA A 164 -14.11 0.68 17.41
C ALA A 164 -14.09 -0.53 18.35
N THR A 165 -12.97 -0.71 19.04
CA THR A 165 -12.83 -1.62 20.17
C THR A 165 -13.21 -0.91 21.46
N GLU A 166 -13.74 -1.65 22.43
CA GLU A 166 -14.01 -1.12 23.79
C GLU A 166 -12.73 -1.05 24.64
N SER A 167 -11.74 -1.90 24.32
CA SER A 167 -10.39 -1.87 24.88
C SER A 167 -9.43 -2.65 23.96
N PRO A 168 -8.11 -2.53 24.14
CA PRO A 168 -7.14 -3.35 23.39
C PRO A 168 -7.33 -4.87 23.59
N GLU A 169 -7.96 -5.26 24.70
CA GLU A 169 -8.26 -6.64 25.09
C GLU A 169 -9.70 -7.03 24.73
N GLY A 170 -10.57 -6.04 24.52
CA GLY A 170 -11.96 -6.17 24.15
C GLY A 170 -12.07 -6.47 22.66
N GLY A 171 -11.99 -7.77 22.34
CA GLY A 171 -12.07 -8.25 20.97
C GLY A 171 -13.30 -7.73 20.21
N VAL A 172 -13.11 -7.46 18.92
CA VAL A 172 -14.21 -7.26 17.98
C VAL A 172 -14.61 -8.63 17.46
N PRO A 173 -15.90 -9.02 17.46
CA PRO A 173 -16.34 -10.25 16.82
C PRO A 173 -16.39 -10.02 15.31
N VAL A 174 -15.19 -10.05 14.73
CA VAL A 174 -14.88 -9.76 13.34
C VAL A 174 -15.77 -10.55 12.38
N ASP A 175 -16.02 -11.82 12.66
CA ASP A 175 -16.88 -12.65 11.82
C ASP A 175 -18.31 -12.14 11.75
N ALA A 176 -18.89 -11.72 12.88
CA ALA A 176 -20.24 -11.20 12.92
C ALA A 176 -20.34 -9.83 12.24
N VAL A 177 -19.32 -8.98 12.45
CA VAL A 177 -19.20 -7.68 11.78
C VAL A 177 -19.10 -7.86 10.27
N ALA A 178 -18.17 -8.71 9.81
CA ALA A 178 -17.94 -8.97 8.40
C ALA A 178 -19.16 -9.64 7.75
N ALA A 179 -19.82 -10.60 8.41
CA ALA A 179 -21.02 -11.23 7.90
C ALA A 179 -22.15 -10.22 7.68
N ARG A 180 -22.36 -9.30 8.64
CA ARG A 180 -23.36 -8.25 8.50
C ARG A 180 -23.02 -7.27 7.37
N LEU A 181 -21.78 -6.78 7.32
CA LEU A 181 -21.37 -5.86 6.27
C LEU A 181 -21.48 -6.50 4.87
N ARG A 182 -21.19 -7.80 4.73
CA ARG A 182 -21.40 -8.53 3.46
C ARG A 182 -22.87 -8.70 3.09
N ALA A 183 -23.76 -8.83 4.07
CA ALA A 183 -25.20 -8.86 3.81
C ALA A 183 -25.72 -7.49 3.32
N GLU A 184 -25.12 -6.40 3.81
CA GLU A 184 -25.46 -5.02 3.42
C GLU A 184 -24.80 -4.61 2.09
N TYR A 185 -23.59 -5.11 1.79
CA TYR A 185 -22.79 -4.80 0.60
C TYR A 185 -22.34 -6.10 -0.11
N PRO A 186 -23.26 -6.84 -0.75
CA PRO A 186 -22.97 -8.17 -1.30
C PRO A 186 -21.96 -8.17 -2.44
N ASP A 187 -21.88 -7.08 -3.21
CA ASP A 187 -21.03 -6.95 -4.39
C ASP A 187 -19.68 -6.28 -4.09
N SER A 188 -19.38 -6.01 -2.82
CA SER A 188 -18.15 -5.32 -2.41
C SER A 188 -17.16 -6.25 -1.73
N GLU A 189 -15.89 -6.07 -2.04
CA GLU A 189 -14.78 -6.54 -1.23
C GLU A 189 -14.68 -5.69 0.04
N ILE A 190 -14.54 -6.32 1.20
CA ILE A 190 -14.53 -5.65 2.50
C ILE A 190 -13.25 -5.99 3.23
N GLU A 191 -12.42 -4.97 3.45
CA GLU A 191 -11.29 -5.01 4.37
C GLU A 191 -11.74 -4.48 5.73
N LEU A 192 -11.47 -5.24 6.80
CA LEU A 192 -11.91 -4.89 8.14
C LEU A 192 -10.73 -4.56 9.05
N PHE A 193 -10.83 -3.43 9.73
CA PHE A 193 -9.90 -2.98 10.76
C PHE A 193 -10.63 -2.83 12.10
N ALA A 194 -10.04 -3.38 13.16
CA ALA A 194 -10.36 -2.95 14.51
C ALA A 194 -9.55 -1.70 14.85
N TRP A 195 -10.23 -0.69 15.37
CA TRP A 195 -9.64 0.57 15.79
C TRP A 195 -9.73 0.72 17.30
N THR A 196 -8.59 0.85 17.95
CA THR A 196 -8.50 1.15 19.39
C THR A 196 -8.04 2.60 19.56
N PRO A 197 -8.92 3.52 20.00
CA PRO A 197 -8.54 4.90 20.26
C PRO A 197 -7.48 4.98 21.37
N SER A 198 -6.50 5.87 21.22
CA SER A 198 -5.52 6.09 22.29
C SER A 198 -6.20 6.73 23.52
N ALA A 199 -6.08 6.11 24.68
CA ALA A 199 -6.53 6.69 25.95
C ALA A 199 -5.56 7.78 26.48
N VAL A 200 -4.33 7.83 25.98
CA VAL A 200 -3.28 8.74 26.44
C VAL A 200 -3.34 10.06 25.66
N PRO A 201 -3.33 11.22 26.33
CA PRO A 201 -3.18 12.51 25.67
C PRO A 201 -1.91 12.55 24.81
N GLY A 202 -2.07 12.86 23.52
CA GLY A 202 -1.00 12.82 22.53
C GLY A 202 -0.59 11.42 22.09
N GLY A 203 -1.24 10.35 22.54
CA GLY A 203 -1.03 8.98 22.05
C GLY A 203 -1.65 8.76 20.67
N GLY A 204 -1.11 7.80 19.92
CA GLY A 204 -1.63 7.37 18.62
C GLY A 204 -2.68 6.28 18.77
N ASP A 205 -3.66 6.28 17.87
CA ASP A 205 -4.63 5.21 17.74
C ASP A 205 -3.95 3.95 17.20
N ARG A 206 -4.54 2.78 17.48
CA ARG A 206 -4.05 1.48 17.01
C ARG A 206 -5.05 0.88 16.03
N PHE A 207 -4.52 0.27 14.97
CA PHE A 207 -5.28 -0.45 13.97
C PHE A 207 -4.79 -1.89 13.85
N ASP A 208 -5.72 -2.82 13.88
CA ASP A 208 -5.46 -4.24 13.65
C ASP A 208 -6.30 -4.67 12.44
N ARG A 209 -5.64 -5.18 11.41
CA ARG A 209 -6.26 -5.69 10.19
C ARG A 209 -6.61 -7.17 10.36
N PHE A 210 -7.77 -7.56 9.85
CA PHE A 210 -8.19 -8.95 9.82
C PHE A 210 -8.20 -9.46 8.40
N ASP A 211 -7.39 -10.49 8.14
CA ASP A 211 -7.35 -11.15 6.85
C ASP A 211 -8.58 -12.05 6.66
N ARG A 212 -9.12 -12.02 5.45
CA ARG A 212 -10.22 -12.86 4.98
C ARG A 212 -9.84 -14.35 4.99
N GLU A 213 -8.57 -14.69 4.77
CA GLU A 213 -8.11 -16.08 4.63
C GLU A 213 -7.68 -16.72 5.95
N ASN A 214 -7.34 -15.91 6.97
CA ASN A 214 -6.95 -16.37 8.31
C ASN A 214 -7.58 -15.48 9.40
N PRO A 215 -8.87 -15.69 9.73
CA PRO A 215 -9.60 -14.82 10.65
C PRO A 215 -9.10 -14.72 12.10
N PRO A 216 -8.34 -15.67 12.70
CA PRO A 216 -7.91 -15.49 14.09
C PRO A 216 -6.65 -14.63 14.26
N THR A 217 -5.90 -14.34 13.19
CA THR A 217 -4.65 -13.57 13.29
C THR A 217 -4.87 -12.13 12.87
N ALA A 218 -5.12 -11.28 13.86
CA ALA A 218 -5.04 -9.84 13.72
C ALA A 218 -3.60 -9.42 13.40
N GLU A 219 -3.37 -8.75 12.27
CA GLU A 219 -2.10 -8.11 11.96
C GLU A 219 -2.15 -6.66 12.40
N GLN A 220 -1.25 -6.26 13.29
CA GLN A 220 -1.10 -4.84 13.63
C GLN A 220 -0.54 -4.09 12.42
N VAL A 221 -1.28 -3.10 11.92
CA VAL A 221 -0.86 -2.26 10.81
C VAL A 221 -0.35 -0.91 11.31
N CYS A 222 0.51 -0.25 10.53
CA CYS A 222 0.95 1.10 10.88
C CYS A 222 -0.22 2.09 10.75
N THR A 223 -0.45 2.87 11.80
CA THR A 223 -1.57 3.80 11.86
C THR A 223 -1.57 4.83 10.74
N HIS A 224 -0.40 5.35 10.33
CA HIS A 224 -0.31 6.27 9.21
C HIS A 224 -0.72 5.62 7.89
N ASP A 225 -0.46 4.34 7.67
CA ASP A 225 -0.83 3.66 6.42
C ASP A 225 -2.36 3.68 6.23
N VAL A 226 -3.11 3.44 7.30
CA VAL A 226 -4.58 3.48 7.27
C VAL A 226 -5.09 4.91 7.11
N ILE A 227 -4.53 5.85 7.89
CA ILE A 227 -4.98 7.24 7.92
C ILE A 227 -4.68 7.97 6.61
N ASP A 228 -3.50 7.76 6.05
CA ASP A 228 -3.06 8.35 4.79
C ASP A 228 -3.80 7.76 3.60
N ARG A 229 -4.03 6.44 3.62
CA ARG A 229 -4.88 5.75 2.63
C ARG A 229 -6.26 6.39 2.55
N LEU A 230 -6.86 6.69 3.69
CA LEU A 230 -8.23 7.19 3.78
C LEU A 230 -8.33 8.71 3.74
N GLY A 231 -7.23 9.45 3.83
CA GLY A 231 -7.27 10.90 4.07
C GLY A 231 -8.04 11.25 5.35
N ALA A 232 -7.86 10.46 6.41
CA ALA A 232 -8.71 10.47 7.60
C ALA A 232 -8.05 11.09 8.85
N GLY A 233 -7.11 12.02 8.66
CA GLY A 233 -6.32 12.64 9.75
C GLY A 233 -7.16 13.49 10.72
N HIS A 234 -8.36 13.91 10.31
CA HIS A 234 -9.35 14.58 11.16
C HIS A 234 -10.16 13.62 12.04
N ARG A 235 -10.10 12.30 11.79
CA ARG A 235 -10.86 11.27 12.52
C ARG A 235 -10.00 10.43 13.43
N TYR A 236 -8.78 10.16 13.01
CA TYR A 236 -7.88 9.25 13.70
C TYR A 236 -6.57 9.95 14.03
N ARG A 237 -5.95 9.55 15.13
CA ARG A 237 -4.69 10.13 15.58
C ARG A 237 -3.55 9.20 15.21
N CYS A 238 -2.68 9.67 14.32
CA CYS A 238 -1.40 9.02 14.12
C CYS A 238 -0.40 9.51 15.16
N ARG A 239 0.30 8.58 15.80
CA ARG A 239 1.57 8.89 16.49
C ARG A 239 2.55 7.78 16.18
N CYS A 240 3.56 8.11 15.39
CA CYS A 240 4.66 7.21 15.13
C CYS A 240 5.53 7.19 16.39
N GLN A 241 5.79 5.99 16.89
CA GLN A 241 6.70 5.80 18.02
C GLN A 241 8.10 6.22 17.56
N SER A 242 8.66 7.24 18.21
CA SER A 242 10.10 7.45 18.31
C SER A 242 10.71 6.40 19.23
#